data_AF-A0A7J4TTP7-F1
#
_entry.id   AF-A0A7J4TTP7-F1
#
_cell.length_a   1.000
_cell.length_b   1.000
_cell.length_c   1.000
_cell.angle_alpha   90.00
_cell.angle_beta   90.00
_cell.angle_gamma   90.00
#
_symmetry.space_group_name_H-M   'P 1'
#
loop_
_entity.id
_entity.type
_entity.pdbx_description
1 polymer ?
#
loop_
_entity_poly.entity_id
_entity_poly.type
_entity_poly.pdbx_seq_one_letter_code
_entity_poly.pdbx_strand_id
1 'polypeptide(L)'
;MPTDKEVKKAFKQTASKNPDQYYATSVLKEEGFKRKQCACKIFYWTACDAPTCGDPACSGGFRFFGGKTPAQRELDYVGVWNEFASHFKKLGYTPIKRYPVVARWRNDTDFVQASIYDFQPYVVSGEVKPPANPLVVPQFCLRFNDIDNVGITGAHYTGFVMIGQHAFMPPEQWNQAKYFRDIHSWLSKGLGLPNKEITFHEDAWAGGGNFGPCMEFFSRGLELGNQVYMMFEQTPHGPRELKLKVLDMGMGHERNAWFTKGAATSYETTFPTVCKKLFHATGIKVDEKVMEKFLPYASYLNVDEIEDTEKTWNFVAQKVGIETKELREKVLPLAALFSVGEHARSLLFAISDGGLPSNVGGGYNLRVILRRALSFIDKYE
;
A
#
# COMPACT_ATOMS: atom_id res chain seq x y z
N MET A 1 -3.76 27.69 -6.02
CA MET A 1 -4.21 26.77 -4.94
C MET A 1 -2.99 26.02 -4.44
N PRO A 2 -2.87 25.73 -3.14
CA PRO A 2 -1.79 24.89 -2.63
C PRO A 2 -1.82 23.52 -3.32
N THR A 3 -0.66 22.89 -3.44
CA THR A 3 -0.53 21.52 -3.96
C THR A 3 -1.03 20.51 -2.93
N ASP A 4 -1.44 19.32 -3.36
CA ASP A 4 -1.85 18.23 -2.47
C ASP A 4 -0.76 17.90 -1.43
N LYS A 5 0.52 17.96 -1.81
CA LYS A 5 1.66 17.73 -0.89
C LYS A 5 1.75 18.79 0.21
N GLU A 6 1.50 20.05 -0.13
CA GLU A 6 1.48 21.16 0.84
C GLU A 6 0.28 21.04 1.78
N VAL A 7 -0.90 20.72 1.25
CA VAL A 7 -2.12 20.51 2.03
C VAL A 7 -1.95 19.34 3.00
N LYS A 8 -1.46 18.19 2.53
CA LYS A 8 -1.14 17.03 3.38
C LYS A 8 -0.20 17.43 4.51
N LYS A 9 0.92 18.10 4.20
CA LYS A 9 1.93 18.48 5.20
C LYS A 9 1.36 19.44 6.26
N ALA A 10 0.61 20.45 5.84
CA ALA A 10 0.00 21.42 6.75
C ALA A 10 -1.08 20.76 7.61
N PHE A 11 -1.97 19.97 7.01
CA PHE A 11 -3.07 19.32 7.72
C PHE A 11 -2.58 18.27 8.72
N LYS A 12 -1.54 17.50 8.39
CA LYS A 12 -0.90 16.55 9.32
C LYS A 12 -0.50 17.23 10.64
N GLN A 13 0.13 18.41 10.55
CA GLN A 13 0.54 19.16 11.75
C GLN A 13 -0.67 19.60 12.58
N THR A 14 -1.74 20.06 11.93
CA THR A 14 -2.98 20.45 12.59
C THR A 14 -3.66 19.25 13.26
N ALA A 15 -3.77 18.13 12.56
CA ALA A 15 -4.40 16.92 13.05
C ALA A 15 -3.63 16.32 14.24
N SER A 16 -2.30 16.24 14.15
CA SER A 16 -1.46 15.73 15.25
C SER A 16 -1.36 16.68 16.45
N LYS A 17 -1.67 17.98 16.31
CA LYS A 17 -1.82 18.87 17.47
C LYS A 17 -3.12 18.61 18.23
N ASN A 18 -4.16 18.14 17.53
CA ASN A 18 -5.49 17.91 18.10
C ASN A 18 -5.97 16.48 17.82
N PRO A 19 -5.23 15.45 18.29
CA PRO A 19 -5.43 14.08 17.84
C PRO A 19 -6.82 13.54 18.17
N ASP A 20 -7.40 13.92 19.31
CA ASP A 20 -8.75 13.48 19.73
C ASP A 20 -9.87 14.03 18.83
N GLN A 21 -9.61 15.07 18.03
CA GLN A 21 -10.58 15.61 17.07
C GLN A 21 -10.54 14.87 15.72
N TYR A 22 -9.36 14.42 15.30
CA TYR A 22 -9.12 13.97 13.92
C TYR A 22 -8.88 12.46 13.80
N TYR A 23 -8.36 11.80 14.83
CA TYR A 23 -8.06 10.38 14.82
C TYR A 23 -8.99 9.62 15.76
N ALA A 24 -9.11 8.30 15.57
CA ALA A 24 -9.95 7.43 16.39
C ALA A 24 -9.30 7.10 17.76
N THR A 25 -8.88 8.13 18.49
CA THR A 25 -8.06 7.99 19.71
C THR A 25 -8.80 7.30 20.86
N SER A 26 -10.12 7.43 20.94
CA SER A 26 -10.94 6.73 21.93
C SER A 26 -10.80 5.22 21.78
N VAL A 27 -10.98 4.71 20.56
CA VAL A 27 -10.82 3.29 20.25
C VAL A 27 -9.39 2.83 20.50
N LEU A 28 -8.39 3.62 20.10
CA LEU A 28 -6.99 3.32 20.38
C LEU A 28 -6.72 3.15 21.88
N LYS A 29 -7.22 4.09 22.71
CA LYS A 29 -7.06 4.05 24.17
C LYS A 29 -7.79 2.85 24.77
N GLU A 30 -9.01 2.55 24.32
CA GLU A 30 -9.79 1.38 24.76
C GLU A 30 -9.06 0.06 24.44
N GLU A 31 -8.41 -0.03 23.29
CA GLU A 31 -7.63 -1.19 22.84
C GLU A 31 -6.20 -1.24 23.44
N GLY A 32 -5.87 -0.33 24.36
CA GLY A 32 -4.61 -0.30 25.10
C GLY A 32 -3.43 0.37 24.38
N PHE A 33 -3.67 1.05 23.27
CA PHE A 33 -2.62 1.81 22.56
C PHE A 33 -2.32 3.13 23.26
N LYS A 34 -1.02 3.46 23.32
CA LYS A 34 -0.50 4.71 23.87
C LYS A 34 0.15 5.52 22.76
N ARG A 35 -0.08 6.82 22.79
CA ARG A 35 0.53 7.78 21.87
C ARG A 35 1.99 8.04 22.23
N LYS A 36 2.87 8.03 21.24
CA LYS A 36 4.31 8.33 21.34
C LYS A 36 4.74 9.18 20.16
N GLN A 37 5.95 9.73 20.23
CA GLN A 37 6.59 10.43 19.11
C GLN A 37 7.95 9.79 18.82
N CYS A 38 8.20 9.45 17.56
CA CYS A 38 9.46 8.85 17.14
C CYS A 38 10.52 9.93 16.91
N ALA A 39 11.80 9.54 16.86
CA ALA A 39 12.91 10.43 16.50
C ALA A 39 12.69 11.12 15.13
N CYS A 40 12.04 10.44 14.18
CA CYS A 40 11.62 10.99 12.88
C CYS A 40 10.44 11.99 12.98
N LYS A 41 10.03 12.37 14.19
CA LYS A 41 8.96 13.34 14.52
C LYS A 41 7.53 12.88 14.23
N ILE A 42 7.34 11.70 13.64
CA ILE A 42 6.02 11.09 13.46
C ILE A 42 5.43 10.72 14.82
N PHE A 43 4.18 11.12 15.04
CA PHE A 43 3.37 10.62 16.15
C PHE A 43 2.77 9.27 15.78
N TYR A 44 2.82 8.33 16.72
CA TYR A 44 2.33 6.98 16.50
C TYR A 44 1.69 6.41 17.76
N TRP A 45 0.87 5.38 17.60
CA TRP A 45 0.15 4.68 18.64
C TRP A 45 0.62 3.23 18.69
N THR A 46 1.01 2.77 19.88
CA THR A 46 1.51 1.41 20.10
C THR A 46 1.01 0.84 21.43
N ALA A 47 0.74 -0.46 21.48
CA ALA A 47 0.40 -1.15 22.72
C ALA A 47 1.63 -1.73 23.47
N CYS A 48 2.84 -1.41 23.03
CA CYS A 48 4.08 -1.85 23.67
C CYS A 48 5.10 -0.70 23.88
N ASP A 49 6.22 -1.02 24.53
CA ASP A 49 7.29 -0.06 24.76
C ASP A 49 8.26 0.15 23.60
N ALA A 50 7.78 -0.07 22.36
CA ALA A 50 8.53 0.22 21.15
C ALA A 50 9.02 1.68 21.15
N PRO A 51 10.33 1.92 20.91
CA PRO A 51 10.88 3.28 20.83
C PRO A 51 10.68 3.92 19.45
N THR A 52 10.32 3.14 18.43
CA THR A 52 10.22 3.59 17.04
C THR A 52 8.80 3.43 16.49
N CYS A 53 8.46 4.23 15.48
CA CYS A 53 7.12 4.19 14.86
C CYS A 53 6.85 2.92 14.06
N GLY A 54 7.83 2.02 13.87
CA GLY A 54 7.63 0.80 13.08
C GLY A 54 7.81 0.98 11.57
N ASP A 55 8.04 2.21 11.10
CA ASP A 55 8.55 2.48 9.76
C ASP A 55 9.87 1.71 9.50
N PRO A 56 10.11 1.15 8.31
CA PRO A 56 11.35 0.42 8.04
C PRO A 56 12.61 1.27 8.28
N ALA A 57 12.63 2.55 7.89
CA ALA A 57 13.78 3.42 8.10
C ALA A 57 14.12 3.59 9.59
N CYS A 58 13.10 3.62 10.45
CA CYS A 58 13.26 3.78 11.90
C CYS A 58 13.43 2.45 12.65
N SER A 59 12.82 1.37 12.16
CA SER A 59 12.71 0.09 12.89
C SER A 59 13.73 -0.98 12.46
N GLY A 60 14.62 -0.64 11.53
CA GLY A 60 15.69 -1.52 11.06
C GLY A 60 15.28 -2.41 9.89
N GLY A 61 14.38 -1.92 9.03
CA GLY A 61 13.88 -2.62 7.86
C GLY A 61 12.75 -3.60 8.15
N PHE A 62 12.54 -4.54 7.23
CA PHE A 62 11.55 -5.61 7.35
C PHE A 62 12.01 -6.70 8.32
N ARG A 63 11.11 -7.15 9.21
CA ARG A 63 11.45 -8.04 10.33
C ARG A 63 10.56 -9.28 10.45
N PHE A 64 9.82 -9.63 9.39
CA PHE A 64 8.83 -10.72 9.40
C PHE A 64 9.25 -11.97 8.61
N PHE A 65 10.43 -11.98 7.97
CA PHE A 65 10.94 -13.12 7.19
C PHE A 65 11.33 -14.33 8.04
N GLY A 66 11.41 -15.51 7.41
CA GLY A 66 11.95 -16.73 8.05
C GLY A 66 11.07 -17.24 9.19
N GLY A 67 9.75 -17.23 9.01
CA GLY A 67 8.79 -17.66 10.04
C GLY A 67 8.62 -16.69 11.21
N LYS A 68 9.13 -15.46 11.10
CA LYS A 68 9.05 -14.42 12.16
C LYS A 68 7.80 -13.55 12.05
N THR A 69 6.86 -13.88 11.17
CA THR A 69 5.61 -13.15 11.06
C THR A 69 4.80 -13.32 12.34
N PRO A 70 4.27 -12.22 12.92
CA PRO A 70 3.39 -12.30 14.09
C PRO A 70 1.94 -12.66 13.73
N ALA A 71 1.61 -12.78 12.45
CA ALA A 71 0.27 -13.18 12.02
C ALA A 71 -0.03 -14.62 12.46
N GLN A 72 -1.17 -14.83 13.11
CA GLN A 72 -1.60 -16.17 13.55
C GLN A 72 -2.37 -16.92 12.46
N ARG A 73 -2.77 -16.22 11.39
CA ARG A 73 -3.41 -16.82 10.22
C ARG A 73 -2.51 -16.67 9.01
N GLU A 74 -2.12 -17.79 8.42
CA GLU A 74 -1.45 -17.83 7.12
C GLU A 74 -2.51 -17.72 6.02
N LEU A 75 -2.44 -16.68 5.19
CA LEU A 75 -3.39 -16.43 4.11
C LEU A 75 -2.62 -16.34 2.78
N ASP A 76 -3.01 -17.16 1.80
CA ASP A 76 -2.54 -16.95 0.43
C ASP A 76 -3.25 -15.77 -0.23
N TYR A 77 -2.83 -15.43 -1.45
CA TYR A 77 -3.37 -14.31 -2.19
C TYR A 77 -4.90 -14.33 -2.25
N VAL A 78 -5.51 -15.46 -2.62
CA VAL A 78 -6.97 -15.58 -2.70
C VAL A 78 -7.62 -15.58 -1.31
N GLY A 79 -6.99 -16.22 -0.34
CA GLY A 79 -7.42 -16.33 1.05
C GLY A 79 -7.55 -14.97 1.73
N VAL A 80 -6.63 -14.03 1.48
CA VAL A 80 -6.70 -12.67 2.03
C VAL A 80 -8.03 -12.00 1.64
N TRP A 81 -8.43 -12.06 0.37
CA TRP A 81 -9.67 -11.40 -0.07
C TRP A 81 -10.91 -12.12 0.46
N ASN A 82 -10.93 -13.46 0.38
CA ASN A 82 -12.07 -14.24 0.84
C ASN A 82 -12.34 -14.04 2.34
N GLU A 83 -11.29 -14.07 3.16
CA GLU A 83 -11.39 -13.82 4.59
C GLU A 83 -11.77 -12.37 4.88
N PHE A 84 -11.18 -11.40 4.20
CA PHE A 84 -11.52 -9.98 4.36
C PHE A 84 -12.99 -9.73 4.01
N ALA A 85 -13.45 -10.17 2.84
CA ALA A 85 -14.83 -10.00 2.40
C ALA A 85 -15.82 -10.70 3.35
N SER A 86 -15.51 -11.91 3.82
CA SER A 86 -16.32 -12.64 4.79
C SER A 86 -16.40 -11.93 6.14
N HIS A 87 -15.26 -11.43 6.64
CA HIS A 87 -15.16 -10.68 7.88
C HIS A 87 -15.99 -9.40 7.84
N PHE A 88 -15.82 -8.60 6.79
CA PHE A 88 -16.53 -7.34 6.64
C PHE A 88 -18.03 -7.52 6.32
N LYS A 89 -18.41 -8.61 5.64
CA LYS A 89 -19.83 -8.95 5.46
C LYS A 89 -20.55 -9.17 6.80
N LYS A 90 -19.90 -9.80 7.77
CA LYS A 90 -20.44 -9.98 9.14
C LYS A 90 -20.58 -8.64 9.90
N LEU A 91 -19.79 -7.64 9.53
CA LEU A 91 -19.83 -6.27 10.08
C LEU A 91 -20.82 -5.35 9.34
N GLY A 92 -21.59 -5.88 8.40
CA GLY A 92 -22.62 -5.14 7.65
C GLY A 92 -22.15 -4.47 6.36
N TYR A 93 -20.93 -4.77 5.89
CA TYR A 93 -20.44 -4.27 4.60
C TYR A 93 -20.89 -5.16 3.46
N THR A 94 -21.07 -4.58 2.28
CA THR A 94 -21.36 -5.34 1.05
C THR A 94 -20.08 -5.52 0.23
N PRO A 95 -19.57 -6.76 0.05
CA PRO A 95 -18.50 -7.01 -0.90
C PRO A 95 -19.01 -6.81 -2.33
N ILE A 96 -18.35 -5.95 -3.08
CA ILE A 96 -18.65 -5.68 -4.50
C ILE A 96 -17.55 -6.20 -5.41
N LYS A 97 -17.84 -6.29 -6.71
CA LYS A 97 -16.84 -6.61 -7.73
C LYS A 97 -15.97 -5.39 -8.02
N ARG A 98 -14.73 -5.64 -8.47
CA ARG A 98 -13.83 -4.59 -8.96
C ARG A 98 -14.44 -3.85 -10.16
N TYR A 99 -14.02 -2.62 -10.33
CA TYR A 99 -14.18 -1.81 -11.53
C TYR A 99 -13.05 -2.14 -12.53
N PRO A 100 -13.21 -1.78 -13.82
CA PRO A 100 -12.09 -1.85 -14.76
C PRO A 100 -10.98 -0.89 -14.34
N VAL A 101 -9.73 -1.26 -14.56
CA VAL A 101 -8.57 -0.42 -14.21
C VAL A 101 -8.45 0.80 -15.13
N VAL A 102 -9.05 0.76 -16.32
CA VAL A 102 -9.21 1.93 -17.18
C VAL A 102 -10.39 2.76 -16.67
N ALA A 103 -10.13 4.01 -16.28
CA ALA A 103 -11.08 4.84 -15.55
C ALA A 103 -12.12 5.49 -16.48
N ARG A 104 -13.04 4.68 -17.05
CA ARG A 104 -14.00 5.10 -18.09
C ARG A 104 -15.05 6.13 -17.64
N TRP A 105 -15.30 6.23 -16.34
CA TRP A 105 -16.35 7.10 -15.77
C TRP A 105 -15.84 8.50 -15.44
N ARG A 106 -14.55 8.78 -15.57
CA ARG A 106 -13.93 10.07 -15.25
C ARG A 106 -12.98 10.50 -16.37
N ASN A 107 -12.61 11.77 -16.41
CA ASN A 107 -11.81 12.36 -17.49
C ASN A 107 -10.51 13.04 -17.04
N ASP A 108 -10.18 12.94 -15.75
CA ASP A 108 -9.01 13.55 -15.11
C ASP A 108 -7.87 12.56 -14.84
N THR A 109 -8.10 11.25 -15.02
CA THR A 109 -7.08 10.18 -14.96
C THR A 109 -7.45 9.06 -15.92
N ASP A 110 -6.45 8.46 -16.56
CA ASP A 110 -6.65 7.33 -17.49
C ASP A 110 -6.86 5.99 -16.75
N PHE A 111 -6.21 5.83 -15.59
CA PHE A 111 -6.25 4.59 -14.80
C PHE A 111 -6.68 4.83 -13.36
N VAL A 112 -7.25 3.78 -12.77
CA VAL A 112 -7.57 3.69 -11.35
C VAL A 112 -6.28 3.53 -10.55
N GLN A 113 -5.99 4.45 -9.62
CA GLN A 113 -4.75 4.45 -8.82
C GLN A 113 -4.99 4.11 -7.33
N ALA A 114 -6.26 4.11 -6.91
CA ALA A 114 -6.74 3.77 -5.57
C ALA A 114 -8.19 3.30 -5.67
N SER A 115 -8.66 2.48 -4.72
CA SER A 115 -10.05 1.98 -4.73
C SER A 115 -11.10 3.11 -4.67
N ILE A 116 -10.77 4.23 -4.02
CA ILE A 116 -11.68 5.38 -3.98
C ILE A 116 -11.95 6.01 -5.35
N TYR A 117 -11.08 5.79 -6.34
CA TYR A 117 -11.25 6.34 -7.68
C TYR A 117 -12.49 5.76 -8.39
N ASP A 118 -12.94 4.57 -8.00
CA ASP A 118 -14.18 3.92 -8.47
C ASP A 118 -15.42 4.78 -8.20
N PHE A 119 -15.35 5.62 -7.16
CA PHE A 119 -16.47 6.40 -6.64
C PHE A 119 -16.29 7.91 -6.89
N GLN A 120 -15.09 8.35 -7.24
CA GLN A 120 -14.82 9.75 -7.57
C GLN A 120 -15.15 10.08 -9.03
N PRO A 121 -15.60 11.33 -9.31
CA PRO A 121 -16.00 12.34 -8.33
C PRO A 121 -17.45 12.18 -7.85
N TYR A 122 -18.31 11.50 -8.61
CA TYR A 122 -19.76 11.63 -8.52
C TYR A 122 -20.40 11.05 -7.26
N VAL A 123 -19.85 9.98 -6.68
CA VAL A 123 -20.37 9.43 -5.42
C VAL A 123 -19.92 10.29 -4.25
N VAL A 124 -18.66 10.77 -4.30
CA VAL A 124 -18.09 11.65 -3.27
C VAL A 124 -18.82 13.00 -3.24
N SER A 125 -19.20 13.54 -4.39
CA SER A 125 -20.00 14.78 -4.47
C SER A 125 -21.47 14.59 -4.08
N GLY A 126 -21.95 13.33 -4.05
CA GLY A 126 -23.34 12.97 -3.77
C GLY A 126 -24.28 13.04 -4.98
N GLU A 127 -23.75 13.27 -6.18
CA GLU A 127 -24.51 13.26 -7.43
C GLU A 127 -25.01 11.85 -7.79
N VAL A 128 -24.25 10.82 -7.42
CA VAL A 128 -24.59 9.41 -7.67
C VAL A 128 -24.55 8.63 -6.36
N LYS A 129 -25.50 7.72 -6.15
CA LYS A 129 -25.48 6.83 -4.98
C LYS A 129 -24.39 5.76 -5.14
N PRO A 130 -23.68 5.39 -4.06
CA PRO A 130 -22.75 4.27 -4.12
C PRO A 130 -23.50 2.96 -4.42
N PRO A 131 -22.84 1.95 -5.02
CA PRO A 131 -23.47 0.66 -5.32
C PRO A 131 -23.92 -0.11 -4.06
N ALA A 132 -23.28 0.17 -2.92
CA ALA A 132 -23.70 -0.24 -1.59
C ALA A 132 -23.09 0.71 -0.55
N ASN A 133 -23.66 0.78 0.66
CA ASN A 133 -23.10 1.61 1.72
C ASN A 133 -23.37 0.98 3.10
N PRO A 134 -22.34 0.56 3.85
CA PRO A 134 -20.92 0.57 3.48
C PRO A 134 -20.55 -0.62 2.56
N LEU A 135 -19.40 -0.53 1.89
CA LEU A 135 -18.93 -1.54 0.94
C LEU A 135 -17.45 -1.91 1.12
N VAL A 136 -17.06 -3.06 0.55
CA VAL A 136 -15.65 -3.43 0.37
C VAL A 136 -15.39 -3.89 -1.06
N VAL A 137 -14.22 -3.60 -1.62
CA VAL A 137 -13.88 -3.89 -3.03
C VAL A 137 -12.41 -4.34 -3.18
N PRO A 138 -12.10 -5.35 -4.00
CA PRO A 138 -10.72 -5.74 -4.31
C PRO A 138 -10.27 -5.03 -5.60
N GLN A 139 -10.09 -3.70 -5.56
CA GLN A 139 -9.87 -2.92 -6.76
C GLN A 139 -8.44 -3.09 -7.30
N PHE A 140 -8.30 -3.45 -8.58
CA PHE A 140 -6.99 -3.47 -9.23
C PHE A 140 -6.60 -2.05 -9.66
N CYS A 141 -5.41 -1.60 -9.25
CA CYS A 141 -4.91 -0.25 -9.44
C CYS A 141 -3.62 -0.27 -10.25
N LEU A 142 -3.37 0.78 -11.03
CA LEU A 142 -2.10 1.02 -11.72
C LEU A 142 -1.44 2.30 -11.20
N ARG A 143 -0.16 2.20 -10.82
CA ARG A 143 0.69 3.29 -10.37
C ARG A 143 2.02 3.23 -11.11
N PHE A 144 2.35 4.31 -11.80
CA PHE A 144 3.55 4.37 -12.65
C PHE A 144 4.68 5.19 -12.02
N ASN A 145 4.43 5.84 -10.88
CA ASN A 145 5.45 6.52 -10.09
C ASN A 145 6.40 5.51 -9.42
N ASP A 146 5.92 4.31 -9.08
CA ASP A 146 6.69 3.31 -8.31
C ASP A 146 7.55 2.38 -9.20
N ILE A 147 7.62 2.60 -10.53
CA ILE A 147 8.22 1.66 -11.49
C ILE A 147 9.68 1.31 -11.15
N ASP A 148 10.45 2.28 -10.67
CA ASP A 148 11.86 2.06 -10.36
C ASP A 148 12.09 1.23 -9.09
N ASN A 149 11.07 1.11 -8.23
CA ASN A 149 11.09 0.27 -7.03
C ASN A 149 10.69 -1.19 -7.29
N VAL A 150 10.02 -1.46 -8.43
CA VAL A 150 9.53 -2.79 -8.80
C VAL A 150 10.71 -3.75 -8.96
N GLY A 151 10.60 -4.92 -8.34
CA GLY A 151 11.62 -5.97 -8.33
C GLY A 151 12.73 -5.76 -7.28
N ILE A 152 13.02 -4.52 -6.88
CA ILE A 152 14.14 -4.21 -5.96
C ILE A 152 13.71 -4.32 -4.50
N THR A 153 12.62 -3.64 -4.15
CA THR A 153 12.17 -3.48 -2.75
C THR A 153 11.33 -4.67 -2.24
N GLY A 154 10.99 -5.62 -3.12
CA GLY A 154 10.21 -6.83 -2.81
C GLY A 154 8.71 -6.62 -2.63
N ALA A 155 8.22 -5.37 -2.61
CA ALA A 155 6.85 -5.01 -2.22
C ALA A 155 6.15 -4.00 -3.14
N HIS A 156 6.86 -3.41 -4.11
CA HIS A 156 6.31 -2.42 -5.04
C HIS A 156 5.84 -3.08 -6.33
N TYR A 157 4.78 -2.51 -6.90
CA TYR A 157 4.09 -2.99 -8.08
C TYR A 157 3.71 -1.80 -8.95
N THR A 158 3.74 -1.99 -10.26
CA THR A 158 3.00 -1.11 -11.16
C THR A 158 1.50 -1.37 -11.01
N GLY A 159 1.11 -2.64 -10.91
CA GLY A 159 -0.28 -3.09 -10.82
C GLY A 159 -0.50 -3.99 -9.62
N PHE A 160 -1.41 -3.58 -8.74
CA PHE A 160 -1.70 -4.26 -7.49
C PHE A 160 -3.18 -4.17 -7.14
N VAL A 161 -3.63 -5.00 -6.21
CA VAL A 161 -4.99 -4.92 -5.69
C VAL A 161 -4.98 -4.07 -4.41
N MET A 162 -5.65 -2.94 -4.46
CA MET A 162 -6.01 -2.17 -3.29
C MET A 162 -7.37 -2.65 -2.80
N ILE A 163 -7.38 -3.36 -1.67
CA ILE A 163 -8.63 -3.64 -0.95
C ILE A 163 -9.14 -2.32 -0.37
N GLY A 164 -10.31 -1.90 -0.84
CA GLY A 164 -11.03 -0.73 -0.38
C GLY A 164 -12.07 -1.08 0.67
N GLN A 165 -12.12 -0.36 1.79
CA GLN A 165 -13.29 -0.32 2.69
C GLN A 165 -13.84 1.11 2.65
N HIS A 166 -15.08 1.25 2.17
CA HIS A 166 -15.69 2.55 1.90
C HIS A 166 -17.06 2.72 2.55
N ALA A 167 -17.31 3.95 2.99
CA ALA A 167 -18.59 4.42 3.48
C ALA A 167 -18.75 5.89 3.13
N PHE A 168 -19.95 6.31 2.76
CA PHE A 168 -20.27 7.67 2.33
C PHE A 168 -21.41 8.19 3.19
N MET A 169 -21.14 9.04 4.18
CA MET A 169 -22.13 9.45 5.16
C MET A 169 -22.21 10.96 5.30
N PRO A 170 -23.42 11.54 5.45
CA PRO A 170 -23.56 12.90 5.94
C PRO A 170 -22.83 13.10 7.29
N PRO A 171 -22.31 14.31 7.59
CA PRO A 171 -21.57 14.59 8.82
C PRO A 171 -22.26 14.13 10.10
N GLU A 172 -23.59 14.24 10.17
CA GLU A 172 -24.41 13.86 11.32
C GLU A 172 -24.53 12.34 11.55
N GLN A 173 -24.26 11.54 10.52
CA GLN A 173 -24.26 10.06 10.58
C GLN A 173 -22.84 9.47 10.58
N TRP A 174 -21.81 10.32 10.55
CA TRP A 174 -20.42 9.89 10.49
C TRP A 174 -19.98 9.22 11.79
N ASN A 175 -19.50 7.97 11.71
CA ASN A 175 -19.02 7.22 12.86
C ASN A 175 -17.60 6.69 12.65
N GLN A 176 -16.62 7.59 12.83
CA GLN A 176 -15.21 7.27 12.70
C GLN A 176 -14.74 6.13 13.64
N ALA A 177 -15.24 6.14 14.88
CA ALA A 177 -14.87 5.13 15.86
C ALA A 177 -15.30 3.72 15.41
N LYS A 178 -16.50 3.57 14.83
CA LYS A 178 -16.94 2.30 14.25
C LYS A 178 -16.00 1.83 13.14
N TYR A 179 -15.69 2.70 12.19
CA TYR A 179 -14.84 2.33 11.05
C TYR A 179 -13.44 1.91 11.46
N PHE A 180 -12.88 2.56 12.49
CA PHE A 180 -11.61 2.15 13.08
C PHE A 180 -11.70 0.81 13.82
N ARG A 181 -12.77 0.58 14.61
CA ARG A 181 -13.00 -0.74 15.25
C ARG A 181 -13.11 -1.86 14.22
N ASP A 182 -13.78 -1.62 13.10
CA ASP A 182 -13.95 -2.61 12.05
C ASP A 182 -12.60 -3.03 11.42
N ILE A 183 -11.73 -2.07 11.09
CA ILE A 183 -10.40 -2.38 10.53
C ILE A 183 -9.45 -2.96 11.58
N HIS A 184 -9.50 -2.48 12.82
CA HIS A 184 -8.74 -3.06 13.94
C HIS A 184 -9.17 -4.50 14.21
N SER A 185 -10.47 -4.81 14.08
CA SER A 185 -10.98 -6.17 14.13
C SER A 185 -10.43 -7.05 13.01
N TRP A 186 -10.19 -6.52 11.82
CA TRP A 186 -9.52 -7.28 10.75
C TRP A 186 -8.05 -7.56 11.11
N LEU A 187 -7.31 -6.56 11.60
CA LEU A 187 -5.91 -6.76 12.00
C LEU A 187 -5.81 -7.80 13.13
N SER A 188 -6.63 -7.67 14.17
CA SER A 188 -6.57 -8.51 15.36
C SER A 188 -7.16 -9.92 15.16
N LYS A 189 -8.28 -10.05 14.45
CA LYS A 189 -8.98 -11.35 14.27
C LYS A 189 -8.81 -11.95 12.88
N GLY A 190 -8.79 -11.11 11.85
CA GLY A 190 -8.62 -11.52 10.46
C GLY A 190 -7.20 -11.98 10.15
N LEU A 191 -6.19 -11.18 10.52
CA LEU A 191 -4.77 -11.55 10.43
C LEU A 191 -4.26 -12.23 11.71
N GLY A 192 -5.00 -12.10 12.82
CA GLY A 192 -4.59 -12.67 14.10
C GLY A 192 -3.47 -11.90 14.79
N LEU A 193 -3.33 -10.59 14.54
CA LEU A 193 -2.22 -9.80 15.08
C LEU A 193 -2.50 -9.35 16.52
N PRO A 194 -1.63 -9.68 17.49
CA PRO A 194 -1.70 -9.07 18.81
C PRO A 194 -1.50 -7.55 18.73
N ASN A 195 -2.21 -6.76 19.54
CA ASN A 195 -2.08 -5.28 19.55
C ASN A 195 -0.62 -4.80 19.74
N LYS A 196 0.21 -5.56 20.48
CA LYS A 196 1.64 -5.25 20.67
C LYS A 196 2.48 -5.31 19.38
N GLU A 197 1.97 -5.95 18.33
CA GLU A 197 2.62 -6.11 17.02
C GLU A 197 2.12 -5.09 15.99
N ILE A 198 1.17 -4.23 16.37
CA ILE A 198 0.57 -3.21 15.51
C ILE A 198 1.04 -1.84 15.98
N THR A 199 1.45 -1.01 15.02
CA THR A 199 1.68 0.41 15.26
C THR A 199 0.84 1.23 14.29
N PHE A 200 0.14 2.25 14.79
CA PHE A 200 -0.60 3.17 13.94
C PHE A 200 0.10 4.52 13.86
N HIS A 201 0.38 5.03 12.66
CA HIS A 201 0.93 6.37 12.47
C HIS A 201 -0.20 7.38 12.33
N GLU A 202 0.02 8.56 12.91
CA GLU A 202 -0.77 9.73 12.58
C GLU A 202 -0.23 10.34 11.28
N ASP A 203 -1.05 10.33 10.23
CA ASP A 203 -0.75 10.99 8.98
C ASP A 203 -1.95 11.80 8.45
N ALA A 204 -1.75 12.47 7.33
CA ALA A 204 -2.82 13.10 6.56
C ALA A 204 -2.77 12.60 5.12
N TRP A 205 -3.90 12.67 4.45
CA TRP A 205 -3.99 12.41 3.03
C TRP A 205 -4.62 13.60 2.32
N ALA A 206 -4.12 13.90 1.12
CA ALA A 206 -4.69 14.88 0.21
C ALA A 206 -4.52 14.37 -1.23
N GLY A 207 -5.56 14.50 -2.04
CA GLY A 207 -5.57 14.03 -3.42
C GLY A 207 -6.89 14.30 -4.11
N GLY A 208 -6.84 14.67 -5.40
CA GLY A 208 -8.04 14.84 -6.23
C GLY A 208 -9.00 15.90 -5.68
N GLY A 209 -8.45 16.96 -5.06
CA GLY A 209 -9.22 18.05 -4.46
C GLY A 209 -9.80 17.77 -3.07
N ASN A 210 -9.59 16.59 -2.49
CA ASN A 210 -10.07 16.23 -1.15
C ASN A 210 -8.92 15.96 -0.19
N PHE A 211 -9.15 16.11 1.12
CA PHE A 211 -8.16 15.79 2.14
C PHE A 211 -8.78 15.47 3.50
N GLY A 212 -7.98 14.87 4.38
CA GLY A 212 -8.37 14.57 5.76
C GLY A 212 -7.35 13.72 6.52
N PRO A 213 -7.65 13.33 7.78
CA PRO A 213 -6.72 12.55 8.59
C PRO A 213 -6.60 11.12 8.07
N CYS A 214 -5.40 10.56 8.25
CA CYS A 214 -5.05 9.21 7.84
C CYS A 214 -4.41 8.46 9.02
N MET A 215 -4.76 7.19 9.16
CA MET A 215 -4.12 6.27 10.09
C MET A 215 -3.47 5.13 9.30
N GLU A 216 -2.14 5.13 9.21
CA GLU A 216 -1.38 4.07 8.55
C GLU A 216 -1.02 3.01 9.59
N PHE A 217 -1.21 1.73 9.28
CA PHE A 217 -0.96 0.65 10.23
C PHE A 217 0.17 -0.27 9.77
N PHE A 218 1.16 -0.39 10.64
CA PHE A 218 2.41 -1.10 10.41
C PHE A 218 2.53 -2.32 11.31
N SER A 219 3.20 -3.35 10.79
CA SER A 219 3.73 -4.43 11.61
C SER A 219 5.09 -4.86 11.07
N ARG A 220 6.07 -5.01 11.98
CA ARG A 220 7.43 -5.52 11.67
C ARG A 220 8.10 -4.86 10.44
N GLY A 221 7.94 -3.54 10.30
CA GLY A 221 8.56 -2.76 9.22
C GLY A 221 7.73 -2.66 7.93
N LEU A 222 6.57 -3.32 7.85
CA LEU A 222 5.70 -3.28 6.67
C LEU A 222 4.41 -2.51 6.98
N GLU A 223 4.08 -1.54 6.13
CA GLU A 223 2.75 -0.92 6.10
C GLU A 223 1.76 -1.93 5.50
N LEU A 224 0.80 -2.39 6.31
CA LEU A 224 -0.22 -3.35 5.89
C LEU A 224 -1.39 -2.65 5.18
N GLY A 225 -1.61 -1.38 5.48
CA GLY A 225 -2.61 -0.53 4.84
C GLY A 225 -2.77 0.79 5.58
N ASN A 226 -3.74 1.58 5.13
CA ASN A 226 -4.06 2.87 5.70
C ASN A 226 -5.56 3.11 5.72
N GLN A 227 -6.01 3.96 6.64
CA GLN A 227 -7.40 4.37 6.77
C GLN A 227 -7.50 5.89 6.73
N VAL A 228 -7.92 6.42 5.58
CA VAL A 228 -8.16 7.83 5.35
C VAL A 228 -9.62 8.17 5.66
N TYR A 229 -9.83 9.31 6.29
CA TYR A 229 -11.13 9.89 6.52
C TYR A 229 -11.20 11.20 5.72
N MET A 230 -11.78 11.17 4.52
CA MET A 230 -11.93 12.39 3.73
C MET A 230 -13.02 13.25 4.37
N MET A 231 -12.62 14.43 4.86
CA MET A 231 -13.48 15.35 5.60
C MET A 231 -13.63 16.70 4.91
N PHE A 232 -12.67 17.10 4.08
CA PHE A 232 -12.59 18.43 3.52
C PHE A 232 -12.32 18.39 2.02
N GLU A 233 -12.89 19.35 1.29
CA GLU A 233 -12.50 19.71 -0.08
C GLU A 233 -11.61 20.95 -0.08
N GLN A 234 -10.73 21.02 -1.06
CA GLN A 234 -9.93 22.20 -1.37
C GLN A 234 -10.71 23.13 -2.28
N THR A 235 -10.91 24.38 -1.88
CA THR A 235 -11.55 25.40 -2.72
C THR A 235 -10.63 26.61 -2.91
N PRO A 236 -10.85 27.45 -3.94
CA PRO A 236 -10.12 28.70 -4.11
C PRO A 236 -10.20 29.66 -2.90
N HIS A 237 -11.24 29.53 -2.08
CA HIS A 237 -11.50 30.37 -0.90
C HIS A 237 -11.04 29.72 0.41
N GLY A 238 -10.38 28.56 0.36
CA GLY A 238 -9.94 27.80 1.52
C GLY A 238 -10.66 26.45 1.65
N PRO A 239 -10.31 25.66 2.66
CA PRO A 239 -10.91 24.35 2.86
C PRO A 239 -12.37 24.45 3.28
N ARG A 240 -13.20 23.55 2.76
CA ARG A 240 -14.62 23.43 3.12
C ARG A 240 -14.93 22.00 3.56
N GLU A 241 -15.76 21.82 4.57
CA GLU A 241 -16.20 20.49 4.99
C GLU A 241 -17.05 19.83 3.91
N LEU A 242 -16.85 18.54 3.68
CA LEU A 242 -17.59 17.77 2.69
C LEU A 242 -19.05 17.55 3.13
N LYS A 243 -19.96 17.61 2.15
CA LYS A 243 -21.37 17.23 2.35
C LYS A 243 -21.52 15.75 2.69
N LEU A 244 -20.65 14.91 2.16
CA LEU A 244 -20.52 13.50 2.50
C LEU A 244 -19.10 13.26 2.99
N LYS A 245 -18.95 12.93 4.26
CA LYS A 245 -17.70 12.38 4.79
C LYS A 245 -17.50 11.00 4.22
N VAL A 246 -16.27 10.69 3.84
CA VAL A 246 -15.95 9.44 3.17
C VAL A 246 -14.88 8.68 3.92
N LEU A 247 -15.17 7.41 4.18
CA LEU A 247 -14.17 6.45 4.59
C LEU A 247 -13.44 5.95 3.33
N ASP A 248 -12.13 6.17 3.30
CA ASP A 248 -11.24 5.72 2.25
C ASP A 248 -10.11 4.90 2.89
N MET A 249 -10.38 3.62 3.16
CA MET A 249 -9.37 2.70 3.66
C MET A 249 -8.79 1.93 2.48
N GLY A 250 -7.48 2.01 2.30
CA GLY A 250 -6.73 1.30 1.28
C GLY A 250 -5.77 0.29 1.90
N MET A 251 -5.91 -0.98 1.54
CA MET A 251 -5.05 -2.05 2.04
C MET A 251 -4.40 -2.80 0.87
N GLY A 252 -3.07 -2.85 0.86
CA GLY A 252 -2.31 -3.57 -0.17
C GLY A 252 -2.53 -5.07 -0.05
N HIS A 253 -3.30 -5.66 -0.96
CA HIS A 253 -3.67 -7.07 -0.90
C HIS A 253 -2.44 -8.00 -0.97
N GLU A 254 -1.53 -7.70 -1.89
CA GLU A 254 -0.25 -8.38 -2.09
C GLU A 254 0.61 -8.34 -0.82
N ARG A 255 0.67 -7.17 -0.14
CA ARG A 255 1.43 -7.00 1.09
C ARG A 255 0.88 -7.85 2.23
N ASN A 256 -0.43 -7.98 2.35
CA ASN A 256 -1.05 -8.79 3.40
C ASN A 256 -0.80 -10.30 3.19
N ALA A 257 -0.90 -10.77 1.95
CA ALA A 257 -0.55 -12.16 1.61
C ALA A 257 0.94 -12.43 1.84
N TRP A 258 1.80 -11.47 1.46
CA TRP A 258 3.23 -11.55 1.71
C TRP A 258 3.58 -11.60 3.20
N PHE A 259 2.96 -10.73 3.98
CA PHE A 259 3.21 -10.61 5.42
C PHE A 259 2.83 -11.87 6.19
N THR A 260 1.67 -12.45 5.89
CA THR A 260 1.19 -13.66 6.58
C THR A 260 2.00 -14.91 6.23
N LYS A 261 2.60 -14.97 5.04
CA LYS A 261 3.48 -16.08 4.63
C LYS A 261 4.96 -15.88 4.98
N GLY A 262 5.42 -14.63 5.07
CA GLY A 262 6.83 -14.32 5.31
C GLY A 262 7.78 -14.83 4.22
N ALA A 263 7.30 -14.94 2.98
CA ALA A 263 8.10 -15.33 1.81
C ALA A 263 9.20 -14.28 1.52
N ALA A 264 10.19 -14.62 0.68
CA ALA A 264 11.28 -13.71 0.36
C ALA A 264 10.76 -12.43 -0.32
N THR A 265 9.88 -12.56 -1.30
CA THR A 265 9.23 -11.42 -1.97
C THR A 265 7.72 -11.57 -2.01
N SER A 266 7.01 -10.44 -2.12
CA SER A 266 5.56 -10.47 -2.33
C SER A 266 5.16 -11.05 -3.70
N TYR A 267 6.08 -11.07 -4.67
CA TYR A 267 5.84 -11.64 -6.00
C TYR A 267 5.61 -13.15 -5.93
N GLU A 268 6.35 -13.84 -5.06
CA GLU A 268 6.23 -15.28 -4.84
C GLU A 268 4.93 -15.67 -4.14
N THR A 269 4.31 -14.76 -3.39
CA THR A 269 2.97 -15.00 -2.81
C THR A 269 1.85 -14.61 -3.76
N THR A 270 2.08 -13.62 -4.63
CA THR A 270 1.08 -13.06 -5.56
C THR A 270 0.92 -13.90 -6.82
N PHE A 271 2.02 -14.30 -7.46
CA PHE A 271 1.99 -15.09 -8.70
C PHE A 271 3.04 -16.24 -8.68
N PRO A 272 2.97 -17.16 -7.70
CA PRO A 272 3.98 -18.22 -7.49
C PRO A 272 4.24 -19.07 -8.74
N THR A 273 3.19 -19.36 -9.52
CA THR A 273 3.29 -20.17 -10.74
C THR A 273 4.06 -19.47 -11.85
N VAL A 274 3.93 -18.14 -11.95
CA VAL A 274 4.69 -17.31 -12.91
C VAL A 274 6.15 -17.23 -12.46
N CYS A 275 6.41 -16.96 -11.18
CA CYS A 275 7.77 -16.97 -10.63
C CYS A 275 8.47 -18.30 -10.92
N LYS A 276 7.81 -19.43 -10.64
CA LYS A 276 8.37 -20.78 -10.92
C LYS A 276 8.72 -20.97 -12.39
N LYS A 277 7.86 -20.51 -13.31
CA LYS A 277 8.12 -20.58 -14.76
C LYS A 277 9.30 -19.71 -15.16
N LEU A 278 9.40 -18.49 -14.63
CA LEU A 278 10.50 -17.58 -14.93
C LEU A 278 11.83 -18.13 -14.42
N PHE A 279 11.90 -18.62 -13.18
CA PHE A 279 13.11 -19.27 -12.66
C PHE A 279 13.53 -20.48 -13.48
N HIS A 280 12.57 -21.30 -13.92
CA HIS A 280 12.85 -22.44 -14.77
C HIS A 280 13.38 -22.03 -16.15
N ALA A 281 12.79 -21.00 -16.76
CA ALA A 281 13.17 -20.52 -18.09
C ALA A 281 14.55 -19.84 -18.11
N THR A 282 14.89 -19.09 -17.06
CA THR A 282 16.16 -18.33 -16.99
C THR A 282 17.31 -19.14 -16.39
N GLY A 283 17.01 -20.17 -15.60
CA GLY A 283 18.03 -20.92 -14.86
C GLY A 283 18.75 -20.10 -13.77
N ILE A 284 18.25 -18.89 -13.45
CA ILE A 284 18.83 -18.03 -12.40
C ILE A 284 18.84 -18.77 -11.07
N LYS A 285 20.01 -18.85 -10.45
CA LYS A 285 20.19 -19.43 -9.13
C LYS A 285 20.18 -18.33 -8.07
N VAL A 286 19.39 -18.54 -7.02
CA VAL A 286 19.32 -17.64 -5.88
C VAL A 286 20.46 -17.95 -4.92
N ASP A 287 21.26 -16.95 -4.56
CA ASP A 287 22.17 -17.04 -3.43
C ASP A 287 21.38 -16.81 -2.14
N GLU A 288 20.88 -17.90 -1.55
CA GLU A 288 20.01 -17.85 -0.36
C GLU A 288 20.66 -17.12 0.81
N LYS A 289 21.99 -17.27 1.00
CA LYS A 289 22.72 -16.63 2.11
C LYS A 289 22.79 -15.12 1.94
N VAL A 290 23.01 -14.64 0.72
CA VAL A 290 23.01 -13.20 0.43
C VAL A 290 21.60 -12.65 0.53
N MET A 291 20.60 -13.35 -0.03
CA MET A 291 19.22 -12.89 -0.02
C MET A 291 18.64 -12.81 1.39
N GLU A 292 18.88 -13.80 2.26
CA GLU A 292 18.43 -13.77 3.66
C GLU A 292 18.93 -12.51 4.40
N LYS A 293 20.16 -12.09 4.12
CA LYS A 293 20.75 -10.87 4.70
C LYS A 293 20.25 -9.59 4.02
N PHE A 294 19.96 -9.63 2.72
CA PHE A 294 19.53 -8.48 1.94
C PHE A 294 18.08 -8.09 2.20
N LEU A 295 17.17 -9.06 2.24
CA LEU A 295 15.72 -8.82 2.27
C LEU A 295 15.25 -7.90 3.41
N PRO A 296 15.77 -7.99 4.66
CA PRO A 296 15.43 -7.04 5.71
C PRO A 296 15.70 -5.59 5.32
N TYR A 297 16.70 -5.34 4.48
CA TYR A 297 17.15 -4.00 4.10
C TYR A 297 16.62 -3.55 2.73
N ALA A 298 15.86 -4.37 2.01
CA ALA A 298 15.34 -4.04 0.68
C ALA A 298 14.46 -2.77 0.69
N SER A 299 13.78 -2.48 1.80
CA SER A 299 12.97 -1.27 1.98
C SER A 299 13.78 0.03 1.91
N TYR A 300 15.07 0.00 2.27
CA TYR A 300 15.92 1.19 2.23
C TYR A 300 16.20 1.65 0.80
N LEU A 301 16.05 0.77 -0.19
CA LEU A 301 16.28 1.07 -1.60
C LEU A 301 15.05 1.66 -2.31
N ASN A 302 14.06 2.14 -1.54
CA ASN A 302 12.94 2.89 -2.11
C ASN A 302 13.46 4.22 -2.71
N VAL A 303 13.42 4.34 -4.04
CA VAL A 303 13.97 5.50 -4.76
C VAL A 303 13.24 6.80 -4.44
N ASP A 304 11.98 6.74 -4.00
CA ASP A 304 11.18 7.91 -3.66
C ASP A 304 11.56 8.52 -2.30
N GLU A 305 12.25 7.74 -1.46
CA GLU A 305 12.62 8.10 -0.09
C GLU A 305 14.12 8.36 0.09
N ILE A 306 14.92 8.18 -0.95
CA ILE A 306 16.38 8.35 -0.90
C ILE A 306 16.85 9.52 -1.75
N GLU A 307 17.80 10.28 -1.22
CA GLU A 307 18.45 11.38 -1.95
C GLU A 307 19.59 10.88 -2.85
N ASP A 308 20.25 9.78 -2.48
CA ASP A 308 21.45 9.27 -3.14
C ASP A 308 21.44 7.74 -3.23
N THR A 309 21.12 7.24 -4.41
CA THR A 309 21.02 5.81 -4.70
C THR A 309 22.33 5.07 -4.45
N GLU A 310 23.47 5.62 -4.84
CA GLU A 310 24.78 4.96 -4.67
C GLU A 310 25.15 4.82 -3.20
N LYS A 311 24.93 5.88 -2.40
CA LYS A 311 25.15 5.81 -0.94
C LYS A 311 24.26 4.78 -0.28
N THR A 312 22.99 4.70 -0.67
CA THR A 312 22.05 3.71 -0.11
C THR A 312 22.46 2.29 -0.47
N TRP A 313 22.87 2.02 -1.71
CA TRP A 313 23.38 0.70 -2.09
C TRP A 313 24.64 0.33 -1.31
N ASN A 314 25.57 1.27 -1.10
CA ASN A 314 26.76 1.05 -0.28
C ASN A 314 26.40 0.74 1.18
N PHE A 315 25.42 1.45 1.75
CA PHE A 315 24.92 1.20 3.09
C PHE A 315 24.32 -0.21 3.22
N VAL A 316 23.46 -0.61 2.27
CA VAL A 316 22.85 -1.96 2.27
C VAL A 316 23.92 -3.03 2.09
N ALA A 317 24.87 -2.83 1.18
CA ALA A 317 25.99 -3.76 0.98
C ALA A 317 26.83 -3.95 2.25
N GLN A 318 27.12 -2.86 2.97
CA GLN A 318 27.78 -2.91 4.28
C GLN A 318 26.99 -3.72 5.31
N LYS A 319 25.65 -3.58 5.34
CA LYS A 319 24.77 -4.37 6.24
C LYS A 319 24.75 -5.85 5.89
N VAL A 320 24.80 -6.19 4.60
CA VAL A 320 24.87 -7.57 4.11
C VAL A 320 26.27 -8.17 4.34
N GLY A 321 27.31 -7.34 4.33
CA GLY A 321 28.70 -7.73 4.53
C GLY A 321 29.40 -8.20 3.25
N ILE A 322 29.03 -7.64 2.09
CA ILE A 322 29.67 -7.90 0.79
C ILE A 322 29.92 -6.58 0.05
N GLU A 323 30.69 -6.61 -1.05
CA GLU A 323 30.88 -5.41 -1.86
C GLU A 323 29.61 -5.01 -2.60
N THR A 324 29.40 -3.70 -2.79
CA THR A 324 28.24 -3.14 -3.49
C THR A 324 28.07 -3.70 -4.89
N LYS A 325 29.19 -3.87 -5.61
CA LYS A 325 29.17 -4.45 -6.96
C LYS A 325 28.68 -5.89 -6.93
N GLU A 326 29.22 -6.72 -6.02
CA GLU A 326 28.79 -8.11 -5.85
C GLU A 326 27.31 -8.19 -5.45
N LEU A 327 26.84 -7.33 -4.54
CA LEU A 327 25.44 -7.29 -4.15
C LEU A 327 24.53 -7.00 -5.36
N ARG A 328 24.88 -6.01 -6.18
CA ARG A 328 24.11 -5.66 -7.38
C ARG A 328 24.09 -6.80 -8.40
N GLU A 329 25.21 -7.47 -8.60
CA GLU A 329 25.31 -8.63 -9.51
C GLU A 329 24.39 -9.78 -9.08
N LYS A 330 24.16 -9.96 -7.77
CA LYS A 330 23.24 -10.99 -7.24
C LYS A 330 21.79 -10.55 -7.20
N VAL A 331 21.51 -9.27 -6.89
CA VAL A 331 20.15 -8.75 -6.69
C VAL A 331 19.47 -8.33 -8.00
N LEU A 332 20.19 -7.64 -8.89
CA LEU A 332 19.56 -7.04 -10.08
C LEU A 332 18.98 -8.05 -11.09
N PRO A 333 19.59 -9.23 -11.34
CA PRO A 333 18.96 -10.25 -12.18
C PRO A 333 17.63 -10.76 -11.59
N LEU A 334 17.55 -10.92 -10.26
CA LEU A 334 16.32 -11.32 -9.57
C LEU A 334 15.27 -10.20 -9.65
N ALA A 335 15.67 -8.96 -9.44
CA ALA A 335 14.79 -7.80 -9.57
C ALA A 335 14.21 -7.69 -10.99
N ALA A 336 15.04 -7.93 -12.01
CA ALA A 336 14.60 -7.96 -13.41
C ALA A 336 13.59 -9.10 -13.67
N LEU A 337 13.86 -10.31 -13.17
CA LEU A 337 12.94 -11.44 -13.26
C LEU A 337 11.56 -11.11 -12.67
N PHE A 338 11.53 -10.55 -11.45
CA PHE A 338 10.28 -10.16 -10.81
C PHE A 338 9.58 -9.01 -11.55
N SER A 339 10.33 -8.04 -12.06
CA SER A 339 9.80 -6.92 -12.85
C SER A 339 9.12 -7.39 -14.13
N VAL A 340 9.69 -8.37 -14.84
CA VAL A 340 9.06 -8.97 -16.03
C VAL A 340 7.71 -9.61 -15.68
N GLY A 341 7.66 -10.40 -14.60
CA GLY A 341 6.40 -11.03 -14.14
C GLY A 341 5.35 -10.00 -13.71
N GLU A 342 5.77 -8.97 -12.97
CA GLU A 342 4.89 -7.89 -12.51
C GLU A 342 4.35 -7.05 -13.67
N HIS A 343 5.22 -6.59 -14.57
CA HIS A 343 4.82 -5.78 -15.73
C HIS A 343 3.89 -6.56 -16.66
N ALA A 344 4.14 -7.85 -16.87
CA ALA A 344 3.24 -8.72 -17.65
C ALA A 344 1.84 -8.82 -17.02
N ARG A 345 1.75 -8.96 -15.70
CA ARG A 345 0.48 -8.96 -14.97
C ARG A 345 -0.23 -7.61 -15.09
N SER A 346 0.49 -6.50 -14.95
CA SER A 346 -0.06 -5.14 -15.07
C SER A 346 -0.62 -4.88 -16.48
N LEU A 347 0.12 -5.28 -17.51
CA LEU A 347 -0.33 -5.23 -18.89
C LEU A 347 -1.54 -6.12 -19.15
N LEU A 348 -1.58 -7.32 -18.58
CA LEU A 348 -2.73 -8.23 -18.74
C LEU A 348 -4.02 -7.56 -18.26
N PHE A 349 -4.02 -6.96 -17.07
CA PHE A 349 -5.21 -6.26 -16.54
C PHE A 349 -5.56 -5.03 -17.39
N ALA A 350 -4.57 -4.21 -17.73
CA ALA A 350 -4.79 -3.03 -18.55
C ALA A 350 -5.42 -3.39 -19.92
N ILE A 351 -4.82 -4.35 -20.64
CA ILE A 351 -5.28 -4.78 -21.96
C ILE A 351 -6.66 -5.43 -21.87
N SER A 352 -6.91 -6.27 -20.86
CA SER A 352 -8.21 -6.93 -20.66
C SER A 352 -9.33 -5.93 -20.39
N ASP A 353 -9.02 -4.82 -19.72
CA ASP A 353 -9.97 -3.73 -19.45
C ASP A 353 -9.97 -2.65 -20.57
N GLY A 354 -9.30 -2.92 -21.70
CA GLY A 354 -9.33 -2.11 -22.92
C GLY A 354 -8.34 -0.94 -22.97
N GLY A 355 -7.29 -0.97 -22.14
CA GLY A 355 -6.15 -0.06 -22.17
C GLY A 355 -5.02 -0.65 -23.00
N LEU A 356 -4.69 -0.02 -24.13
CA LEU A 356 -3.65 -0.51 -25.06
C LEU A 356 -2.39 0.36 -25.00
N PRO A 357 -1.18 -0.24 -25.10
CA PRO A 357 0.05 0.51 -25.30
C PRO A 357 -0.04 1.46 -26.50
N SER A 358 0.30 2.73 -26.29
CA SER A 358 0.22 3.79 -27.30
C SER A 358 1.33 4.83 -27.11
N ASN A 359 1.37 5.89 -27.92
CA ASN A 359 2.33 7.00 -27.76
C ASN A 359 1.74 8.19 -26.98
N VAL A 360 0.51 8.10 -26.46
CA VAL A 360 -0.21 9.22 -25.86
C VAL A 360 -0.96 8.80 -24.59
N GLY A 361 -1.14 9.74 -23.67
CA GLY A 361 -1.87 9.54 -22.41
C GLY A 361 -1.41 8.31 -21.63
N GLY A 362 -2.32 7.66 -20.92
CA GLY A 362 -2.06 6.44 -20.16
C GLY A 362 -1.53 5.28 -21.00
N GLY A 363 -1.85 5.24 -22.30
CA GLY A 363 -1.29 4.23 -23.22
C GLY A 363 0.23 4.33 -23.34
N TYR A 364 0.82 5.52 -23.19
CA TYR A 364 2.27 5.69 -23.10
C TYR A 364 2.86 4.97 -21.89
N ASN A 365 2.22 5.07 -20.73
CA ASN A 365 2.69 4.40 -19.51
C ASN A 365 2.68 2.87 -19.65
N LEU A 366 1.66 2.31 -20.31
CA LEU A 366 1.62 0.88 -20.65
C LEU A 366 2.75 0.50 -21.61
N ARG A 367 3.04 1.33 -22.61
CA ARG A 367 4.18 1.11 -23.51
C ARG A 367 5.51 1.13 -22.74
N VAL A 368 5.68 2.01 -21.75
CA VAL A 368 6.90 2.11 -20.94
C VAL A 368 7.15 0.81 -20.19
N ILE A 369 6.17 0.27 -19.46
CA ILE A 369 6.37 -0.97 -18.71
C ILE A 369 6.57 -2.19 -19.62
N LEU A 370 5.94 -2.22 -20.80
CA LEU A 370 6.19 -3.24 -21.82
C LEU A 370 7.64 -3.19 -22.31
N ARG A 371 8.12 -2.00 -22.70
CA ARG A 371 9.50 -1.82 -23.17
C ARG A 371 10.52 -2.09 -22.07
N ARG A 372 10.22 -1.74 -20.82
CA ARG A 372 11.06 -2.04 -19.66
C ARG A 372 11.18 -3.54 -19.44
N ALA A 373 10.08 -4.29 -19.54
CA ALA A 373 10.11 -5.74 -19.45
C ALA A 373 10.96 -6.39 -20.56
N LEU A 374 10.80 -5.93 -21.81
CA LEU A 374 11.61 -6.42 -22.93
C LEU A 374 13.10 -6.07 -22.75
N SER A 375 13.40 -4.85 -22.31
CA SER A 375 14.78 -4.42 -22.01
C SER A 375 15.43 -5.25 -20.91
N PHE A 376 14.69 -5.70 -19.90
CA PHE A 376 15.19 -6.64 -18.90
C PHE A 376 15.46 -8.03 -19.48
N ILE A 377 14.62 -8.50 -20.40
CA ILE A 377 14.85 -9.78 -21.09
C ILE A 377 16.14 -9.67 -21.91
N ASP A 378 16.28 -8.67 -22.78
CA ASP A 378 17.46 -8.50 -23.63
C ASP A 378 18.76 -8.33 -22.83
N LYS A 379 18.69 -7.73 -21.64
CA LYS A 379 19.87 -7.48 -20.79
C LYS A 379 20.39 -8.75 -20.07
N TYR A 380 19.50 -9.69 -19.77
CA TYR A 380 19.80 -10.88 -18.97
C TYR A 380 19.55 -12.20 -19.72
N GLU A 381 19.31 -12.12 -21.03
CA GLU A 381 19.46 -13.22 -22.01
C GLU A 381 20.91 -13.70 -22.05
#